data_AF-A0A8H5GTC1-F1
#
_entry.id   AF-A0A8H5GTC1-F1
#
_cell.length_a   1.000
_cell.length_b   1.000
_cell.length_c   1.000
_cell.angle_alpha   90.00
_cell.angle_beta   90.00
_cell.angle_gamma   90.00
#
_symmetry.space_group_name_H-M   'P 1'
#
loop_
_entity.id
_entity.type
_entity.pdbx_description
1 polymer ?
#
loop_
_entity_poly.entity_id
_entity_poly.type
_entity_poly.pdbx_seq_one_letter_code
_entity_poly.pdbx_strand_id
1 'polypeptide(L)'
;MLSCWWMTLPGTVSKHTVAPDLFNGDPLPEDLFDSEEMRKTVDLPTWLKKHGQDITRPIIDKVIEGLKAEGVTKFAATGFCFGGRYVFDLAFDNITFASIANHPSLLESPADLEKYFSTSRVPLLLNTCTVDEQFPLEAQAQADSILGGGKFAPGYKREYFEGCTHGFAVRGDLSNPKVKAGKEGSFKSSVAWLYEYGFGTAIEKKD
;
A
#
# COMPACT_ATOMS: atom_id res chain seq x y z
N MET A 1 9.57 19.02 24.41
CA MET A 1 8.78 19.42 25.59
C MET A 1 7.52 18.56 25.62
N LEU A 2 7.28 17.86 26.72
CA LEU A 2 6.04 17.13 26.98
C LEU A 2 4.88 18.11 27.21
N SER A 3 3.73 17.82 26.61
CA SER A 3 2.42 18.08 27.22
C SER A 3 1.36 17.18 26.59
N CYS A 4 1.06 16.06 27.26
CA CYS A 4 -0.16 15.29 27.05
C CYS A 4 -1.31 16.00 27.76
N TRP A 5 -2.30 16.46 27.01
CA TRP A 5 -3.67 16.65 27.48
C TRP A 5 -4.59 16.22 26.35
N TRP A 6 -5.26 15.08 26.50
CA TRP A 6 -6.39 14.73 25.64
C TRP A 6 -7.54 14.26 26.53
N MET A 7 -8.52 15.15 26.73
CA MET A 7 -9.87 14.76 27.09
C MET A 7 -10.49 14.05 25.88
N THR A 8 -10.60 12.73 25.92
CA THR A 8 -11.43 12.00 24.96
C THR A 8 -12.88 12.10 25.39
N LEU A 9 -13.72 12.78 24.60
CA LEU A 9 -15.17 12.72 24.73
C LEU A 9 -15.66 11.30 24.36
N PRO A 10 -16.63 10.71 25.07
CA PRO A 10 -17.22 9.44 24.68
C PRO A 10 -17.81 9.53 23.27
N GLY A 11 -17.36 8.67 22.34
CA GLY A 11 -17.91 8.55 21.00
C GLY A 11 -17.06 9.10 19.83
N THR A 12 -15.84 9.59 20.08
CA THR A 12 -14.89 9.88 18.99
C THR A 12 -14.03 8.66 18.69
N VAL A 13 -14.19 8.07 17.49
CA VAL A 13 -13.24 7.06 16.97
C VAL A 13 -11.92 7.80 16.72
N SER A 14 -10.91 7.57 17.57
CA SER A 14 -9.57 8.06 17.31
C SER A 14 -9.01 7.38 16.07
N LYS A 15 -8.69 8.17 15.04
CA LYS A 15 -8.09 7.68 13.80
C LYS A 15 -6.61 8.01 13.82
N HIS A 16 -5.76 6.97 13.82
CA HIS A 16 -4.32 7.13 13.76
C HIS A 16 -3.81 6.71 12.38
N THR A 17 -2.91 7.50 11.82
CA THR A 17 -2.08 7.07 10.69
C THR A 17 -0.68 6.85 11.22
N VAL A 18 -0.15 5.65 11.03
CA VAL A 18 1.19 5.28 11.48
C VAL A 18 1.99 4.83 10.26
N ALA A 19 3.16 5.42 10.08
CA ALA A 19 4.13 5.02 9.07
C ALA A 19 5.33 4.41 9.81
N PRO A 20 5.44 3.08 9.91
CA PRO A 20 6.60 2.45 10.52
C PRO A 20 7.85 2.69 9.66
N ASP A 21 9.00 2.83 10.32
CA ASP A 21 10.29 2.81 9.62
C ASP A 21 10.61 1.37 9.21
N LEU A 22 10.24 1.02 7.98
CA LEU A 22 10.44 -0.31 7.41
C LEU A 22 11.91 -0.70 7.24
N PHE A 23 12.83 0.26 7.35
CA PHE A 23 14.24 0.11 7.04
C PHE A 23 15.13 0.27 8.29
N ASN A 24 14.54 0.40 9.48
CA ASN A 24 15.25 0.42 10.76
C ASN A 24 16.45 1.40 10.78
N GLY A 25 16.22 2.64 10.32
CA GLY A 25 17.21 3.70 10.26
C GLY A 25 18.17 3.65 9.07
N ASP A 26 17.97 2.76 8.10
CA ASP A 26 18.81 2.59 6.89
C ASP A 26 18.03 2.90 5.59
N PRO A 27 17.47 4.12 5.42
CA PRO A 27 16.72 4.49 4.23
C PRO A 27 17.63 4.64 3.01
N LEU A 28 17.05 4.48 1.82
CA LEU A 28 17.70 4.88 0.57
C LEU A 28 17.72 6.41 0.43
N PRO A 29 18.68 6.99 -0.32
CA PRO A 29 18.63 8.40 -0.69
C PRO A 29 17.33 8.76 -1.40
N GLU A 30 16.77 9.95 -1.11
CA GLU A 30 15.48 10.39 -1.66
C GLU A 30 15.51 10.54 -3.18
N ASP A 31 16.63 11.04 -3.71
CA ASP A 31 16.91 11.30 -5.12
C ASP A 31 17.42 10.07 -5.87
N LEU A 32 17.52 8.91 -5.20
CA LEU A 32 18.10 7.69 -5.77
C LEU A 32 17.45 7.31 -7.11
N PHE A 33 16.15 7.54 -7.24
CA PHE A 33 15.38 7.13 -8.42
C PHE A 33 15.20 8.23 -9.47
N ASP A 34 15.78 9.42 -9.27
CA ASP A 34 15.58 10.57 -10.17
C ASP A 34 16.39 10.46 -11.46
N SER A 35 17.50 9.70 -11.43
CA SER A 35 18.32 9.43 -12.62
C SER A 35 18.99 8.06 -12.58
N GLU A 36 19.45 7.60 -13.73
CA GLU A 36 20.23 6.35 -13.82
C GLU A 36 21.56 6.44 -13.06
N GLU A 37 22.19 7.61 -13.08
CA GLU A 37 23.46 7.86 -12.38
C GLU A 37 23.29 7.74 -10.86
N MET A 38 22.21 8.30 -10.31
CA MET A 38 21.92 8.13 -8.89
C MET A 38 21.68 6.66 -8.55
N ARG A 39 20.95 5.90 -9.37
CA ARG A 39 20.71 4.46 -9.13
C ARG A 39 22.00 3.63 -9.08
N LYS A 40 23.07 4.05 -9.77
CA LYS A 40 24.38 3.38 -9.74
C LYS A 40 25.17 3.64 -8.45
N THR A 41 24.79 4.65 -7.66
CA THR A 41 25.47 4.99 -6.39
C THR A 41 25.17 4.01 -5.26
N VAL A 42 24.10 3.21 -5.39
CA VAL A 42 23.68 2.24 -4.37
C VAL A 42 23.58 0.85 -4.96
N ASP A 43 24.15 -0.14 -4.26
CA ASP A 43 23.89 -1.56 -4.52
C ASP A 43 22.51 -1.94 -3.99
N LEU A 44 21.48 -1.67 -4.81
CA LEU A 44 20.08 -1.93 -4.46
C LEU A 44 19.82 -3.40 -4.10
N PRO A 45 20.35 -4.41 -4.83
CA PRO A 45 20.20 -5.81 -4.46
C PRO A 45 20.76 -6.13 -3.06
N THR A 46 21.94 -5.63 -2.71
CA THR A 46 22.53 -5.86 -1.38
C THR A 46 21.73 -5.14 -0.29
N TRP A 47 21.26 -3.92 -0.57
CA TRP A 47 20.38 -3.19 0.36
C TRP A 47 19.05 -3.94 0.59
N LEU A 48 18.39 -4.41 -0.46
CA LEU A 48 17.14 -5.18 -0.35
C LEU A 48 17.29 -6.45 0.49
N LYS A 49 18.45 -7.13 0.45
CA LYS A 49 18.71 -8.30 1.31
C LYS A 49 18.76 -7.96 2.80
N LYS A 50 19.16 -6.74 3.16
CA LYS A 50 19.15 -6.25 4.56
C LYS A 50 17.75 -5.85 5.03
N HIS A 51 16.82 -5.69 4.10
CA HIS A 51 15.43 -5.31 4.33
C HIS A 51 14.48 -6.35 3.71
N GLY A 52 14.88 -7.62 3.79
CA GLY A 52 14.07 -8.74 3.33
C GLY A 52 12.83 -8.93 4.19
N GLN A 53 11.94 -9.81 3.73
CA GLN A 53 10.68 -10.08 4.42
C GLN A 53 10.88 -10.51 5.88
N ASP A 54 11.91 -11.32 6.15
CA ASP A 54 12.32 -11.82 7.46
C ASP A 54 12.78 -10.71 8.43
N ILE A 55 13.14 -9.54 7.90
CA ILE A 55 13.60 -8.39 8.69
C ILE A 55 12.49 -7.35 8.82
N THR A 56 11.87 -6.97 7.71
CA THR A 56 10.89 -5.88 7.70
C THR A 56 9.53 -6.30 8.24
N ARG A 57 9.04 -7.53 7.97
CA ARG A 57 7.72 -7.96 8.47
C ARG A 57 7.64 -7.94 10.00
N PRO A 58 8.64 -8.43 10.76
CA PRO A 58 8.65 -8.31 12.22
C PRO A 58 8.60 -6.87 12.76
N ILE A 59 9.12 -5.88 12.03
CA ILE A 59 9.01 -4.46 12.44
C ILE A 59 7.54 -4.03 12.38
N ILE A 60 6.84 -4.37 11.30
CA ILE A 60 5.42 -4.07 11.11
C ILE A 60 4.58 -4.79 12.17
N ASP A 61 4.85 -6.07 12.43
CA ASP A 61 4.12 -6.85 13.43
C ASP A 61 4.24 -6.24 14.83
N LYS A 62 5.45 -5.81 15.24
CA LYS A 62 5.66 -5.11 16.53
C LYS A 62 4.86 -3.82 16.64
N VAL A 63 4.75 -3.05 15.55
CA VAL A 63 3.94 -1.83 15.53
C VAL A 63 2.45 -2.17 15.67
N ILE A 64 1.97 -3.19 14.98
CA ILE A 64 0.58 -3.66 15.09
C ILE A 64 0.30 -4.15 16.52
N GLU A 65 1.22 -4.91 17.13
CA GLU A 65 1.11 -5.38 18.51
C GLU A 65 1.05 -4.22 19.51
N GLY A 66 1.93 -3.22 19.36
CA GLY A 66 1.90 -2.01 20.18
C GLY A 66 0.57 -1.26 20.08
N LEU A 67 0.08 -1.06 18.85
CA LEU A 67 -1.21 -0.41 18.61
C LEU A 67 -2.38 -1.22 19.19
N LYS A 68 -2.34 -2.56 19.10
CA LYS A 68 -3.33 -3.43 19.75
C LYS A 68 -3.31 -3.28 21.27
N ALA A 69 -2.12 -3.16 21.88
CA ALA A 69 -1.98 -2.91 23.32
C ALA A 69 -2.53 -1.53 23.74
N GLU A 70 -2.50 -0.55 22.83
CA GLU A 70 -3.16 0.76 23.00
C GLU A 70 -4.68 0.74 22.74
N GLY A 71 -5.23 -0.41 22.35
CA GLY A 71 -6.67 -0.60 22.14
C GLY A 71 -7.15 -0.48 20.69
N VAL A 72 -6.23 -0.37 19.71
CA VAL A 72 -6.59 -0.39 18.29
C VAL A 72 -7.00 -1.79 17.86
N THR A 73 -8.23 -1.95 17.35
CA THR A 73 -8.78 -3.27 16.98
C THR A 73 -8.92 -3.49 15.48
N LYS A 74 -8.82 -2.43 14.68
CA LYS A 74 -9.09 -2.47 13.23
C LYS A 74 -7.98 -1.75 12.47
N PHE A 75 -7.39 -2.45 11.50
CA PHE A 75 -6.25 -1.97 10.72
C PHE A 75 -6.56 -1.98 9.23
N ALA A 76 -6.19 -0.92 8.53
CA ALA A 76 -6.05 -0.91 7.07
C ALA A 76 -4.56 -0.72 6.76
N ALA A 77 -4.13 -1.26 5.63
CA ALA A 77 -2.77 -1.05 5.15
C ALA A 77 -2.78 -0.44 3.75
N THR A 78 -1.96 0.59 3.57
CA THR A 78 -1.61 1.15 2.27
C THR A 78 -0.11 1.07 2.07
N GLY A 79 0.31 0.53 0.94
CA GLY A 79 1.72 0.29 0.61
C GLY A 79 2.08 0.91 -0.73
N PHE A 80 3.34 1.31 -0.88
CA PHE A 80 3.90 1.92 -2.08
C PHE A 80 5.17 1.18 -2.48
N CYS A 81 5.29 0.74 -3.74
CA CYS A 81 6.47 -0.01 -4.21
C CYS A 81 6.75 -1.19 -3.27
N PHE A 82 7.90 -1.16 -2.59
CA PHE A 82 8.34 -2.11 -1.58
C PHE A 82 7.28 -2.38 -0.50
N GLY A 83 6.56 -1.35 -0.05
CA GLY A 83 5.48 -1.50 0.94
C GLY A 83 4.30 -2.33 0.44
N GLY A 84 4.11 -2.46 -0.88
CA GLY A 84 3.05 -3.26 -1.49
C GLY A 84 3.16 -4.75 -1.14
N ARG A 85 4.38 -5.28 -1.02
CA ARG A 85 4.61 -6.66 -0.56
C ARG A 85 4.03 -6.91 0.82
N TYR A 86 4.25 -5.99 1.75
CA TYR A 86 3.80 -6.17 3.12
C TYR A 86 2.30 -5.96 3.29
N VAL A 87 1.64 -5.22 2.39
CA VAL A 87 0.18 -5.20 2.30
C VAL A 87 -0.37 -6.60 1.97
N PHE A 88 0.26 -7.30 1.02
CA PHE A 88 -0.11 -8.67 0.68
C PHE A 88 0.15 -9.62 1.84
N ASP A 89 1.31 -9.52 2.48
CA ASP A 89 1.66 -10.38 3.61
C ASP A 89 0.68 -10.24 4.79
N LEU A 90 0.32 -9.00 5.16
CA LEU A 90 -0.69 -8.76 6.21
C LEU A 90 -2.07 -9.30 5.84
N ALA A 91 -2.42 -9.24 4.54
CA ALA A 91 -3.69 -9.75 4.04
C ALA A 91 -3.73 -11.28 3.99
N PHE A 92 -2.62 -11.94 3.68
CA PHE A 92 -2.51 -13.40 3.75
C PHE A 92 -2.83 -13.92 5.14
N ASP A 93 -2.43 -13.17 6.18
CA ASP A 93 -2.68 -13.47 7.58
C ASP A 93 -4.02 -12.88 8.09
N ASN A 94 -4.78 -12.21 7.23
CA ASN A 94 -6.05 -11.54 7.56
C ASN A 94 -5.96 -10.56 8.74
N ILE A 95 -4.81 -9.87 8.87
CA ILE A 95 -4.57 -8.90 9.96
C ILE A 95 -5.28 -7.57 9.67
N THR A 96 -5.34 -7.18 8.40
CA THR A 96 -5.99 -5.95 7.94
C THR A 96 -7.42 -6.21 7.50
N PHE A 97 -8.23 -5.15 7.46
CA PHE A 97 -9.61 -5.17 6.96
C PHE A 97 -9.76 -4.48 5.60
N ALA A 98 -8.72 -3.78 5.14
CA ALA A 98 -8.64 -3.22 3.80
C ALA A 98 -7.18 -3.13 3.36
N SER A 99 -6.92 -3.54 2.12
CA SER A 99 -5.59 -3.57 1.51
C SER A 99 -5.54 -2.63 0.30
N ILE A 100 -4.52 -1.78 0.26
CA ILE A 100 -4.26 -0.85 -0.83
C ILE A 100 -2.80 -0.98 -1.24
N ALA A 101 -2.53 -1.38 -2.47
CA ALA A 101 -1.17 -1.44 -3.00
C ALA A 101 -1.03 -0.48 -4.19
N ASN A 102 -0.11 0.47 -4.06
CA ASN A 102 0.22 1.47 -5.06
C ASN A 102 1.53 1.06 -5.74
N HIS A 103 1.47 0.79 -7.06
CA HIS A 103 2.60 0.32 -7.86
C HIS A 103 3.45 -0.72 -7.10
N PRO A 104 2.87 -1.87 -6.70
CA PRO A 104 3.55 -2.82 -5.82
C PRO A 104 4.82 -3.39 -6.47
N SER A 105 5.75 -3.85 -5.62
CA SER A 105 6.93 -4.61 -6.04
C SER A 105 7.09 -5.87 -5.19
N LEU A 106 8.01 -6.76 -5.59
CA LEU A 106 8.35 -8.00 -4.89
C LEU A 106 7.19 -8.99 -4.75
N LEU A 107 6.21 -8.90 -5.66
CA LEU A 107 5.14 -9.88 -5.81
C LEU A 107 5.53 -10.92 -6.87
N GLU A 108 5.31 -12.19 -6.56
CA GLU A 108 5.45 -13.29 -7.50
C GLU A 108 4.11 -13.50 -8.23
N SER A 109 4.02 -13.08 -9.48
CA SER A 109 2.80 -13.25 -10.29
C SER A 109 2.89 -14.54 -11.12
N PRO A 110 1.92 -15.47 -11.04
CA PRO A 110 0.62 -15.36 -10.37
C PRO A 110 0.57 -15.87 -8.92
N ALA A 111 1.63 -16.47 -8.39
CA ALA A 111 1.62 -17.20 -7.11
C ALA A 111 1.04 -16.38 -5.93
N ASP A 112 1.46 -15.13 -5.75
CA ASP A 112 0.95 -14.26 -4.69
C ASP A 112 -0.51 -13.83 -4.93
N LEU A 113 -0.94 -13.70 -6.18
CA LEU A 113 -2.33 -13.38 -6.54
C LEU A 113 -3.26 -14.56 -6.25
N GLU A 114 -2.84 -15.78 -6.60
CA GLU A 114 -3.57 -17.02 -6.31
C GLU A 114 -3.62 -17.30 -4.80
N LYS A 115 -2.53 -17.04 -4.09
CA LYS A 115 -2.49 -17.08 -2.63
C LYS A 115 -3.46 -16.08 -2.03
N TYR A 116 -3.46 -14.83 -2.52
CA TYR A 116 -4.41 -13.80 -2.06
C TYR A 116 -5.84 -14.26 -2.26
N PHE A 117 -6.18 -14.79 -3.44
CA PHE A 117 -7.52 -15.31 -3.73
C PHE A 117 -7.95 -16.42 -2.77
N SER A 118 -7.07 -17.38 -2.50
CA SER A 118 -7.41 -18.56 -1.70
C SER A 118 -7.45 -18.30 -0.20
N THR A 119 -6.52 -17.52 0.35
CA THR A 119 -6.35 -17.36 1.81
C THR A 119 -6.87 -16.05 2.37
N SER A 120 -6.85 -14.96 1.59
CA SER A 120 -7.26 -13.65 2.09
C SER A 120 -8.77 -13.49 2.11
N ARG A 121 -9.26 -12.78 3.11
CA ARG A 121 -10.62 -12.26 3.25
C ARG A 121 -10.63 -10.74 3.25
N VAL A 122 -9.52 -10.13 2.85
CA VAL A 122 -9.30 -8.69 2.88
C VAL A 122 -9.50 -8.10 1.49
N PRO A 123 -10.38 -7.11 1.30
CA PRO A 123 -10.59 -6.47 0.02
C PRO A 123 -9.31 -5.78 -0.47
N LEU A 124 -9.02 -5.91 -1.77
CA LEU A 124 -7.80 -5.40 -2.40
C LEU A 124 -8.07 -4.29 -3.43
N LEU A 125 -7.44 -3.13 -3.22
CA LEU A 125 -7.26 -2.09 -4.24
C LEU A 125 -5.83 -2.14 -4.79
N LEU A 126 -5.69 -2.26 -6.10
CA LEU A 126 -4.44 -2.09 -6.82
C LEU A 126 -4.47 -0.77 -7.61
N ASN A 127 -3.51 0.12 -7.37
CA ASN A 127 -3.29 1.31 -8.20
C ASN A 127 -2.07 1.04 -9.09
N THR A 128 -2.29 0.79 -10.38
CA THR A 128 -1.26 0.37 -11.34
C THR A 128 -1.08 1.37 -12.48
N CYS A 129 0.00 1.21 -13.26
CA CYS A 129 0.35 2.14 -14.33
C CYS A 129 0.86 1.44 -15.59
N THR A 130 1.08 2.23 -16.65
CA THR A 130 1.49 1.73 -17.98
C THR A 130 2.88 1.12 -18.00
N VAL A 131 3.87 1.83 -17.46
CA VAL A 131 5.27 1.41 -17.52
C VAL A 131 5.71 1.02 -16.10
N ASP A 132 5.47 -0.24 -15.75
CA ASP A 132 5.80 -0.77 -14.43
C ASP A 132 6.62 -2.05 -14.59
N GLU A 133 7.92 -1.96 -14.33
CA GLU A 133 8.84 -3.08 -14.40
C GLU A 133 8.70 -4.04 -13.21
N GLN A 134 8.07 -3.60 -12.11
CA GLN A 134 7.89 -4.40 -10.90
C GLN A 134 6.53 -5.12 -10.87
N PHE A 135 5.52 -4.55 -11.53
CA PHE A 135 4.19 -5.12 -11.71
C PHE A 135 3.69 -4.91 -13.15
N PRO A 136 4.29 -5.61 -14.13
CA PRO A 136 4.06 -5.38 -15.55
C PRO A 136 2.62 -5.68 -15.98
N LEU A 137 2.25 -5.23 -17.18
CA LEU A 137 0.89 -5.39 -17.72
C LEU A 137 0.40 -6.85 -17.71
N GLU A 138 1.30 -7.82 -17.88
CA GLU A 138 0.98 -9.24 -17.76
C GLU A 138 0.53 -9.61 -16.33
N ALA A 139 1.26 -9.17 -15.30
CA ALA A 139 0.88 -9.38 -13.90
C ALA A 139 -0.42 -8.64 -13.55
N GLN A 140 -0.62 -7.44 -14.09
CA GLN A 140 -1.87 -6.68 -13.94
C GLN A 140 -3.07 -7.43 -14.54
N ALA A 141 -2.90 -8.01 -15.74
CA ALA A 141 -3.92 -8.81 -16.39
C ALA A 141 -4.20 -10.12 -15.63
N GLN A 142 -3.18 -10.76 -15.06
CA GLN A 142 -3.33 -11.91 -14.18
C GLN A 142 -4.14 -11.56 -12.93
N ALA A 143 -3.89 -10.40 -12.30
CA ALA A 143 -4.67 -9.94 -11.15
C ALA A 143 -6.15 -9.77 -11.48
N ASP A 144 -6.47 -9.13 -12.62
CA ASP A 144 -7.86 -8.98 -13.07
C ASP A 144 -8.51 -10.33 -13.41
N SER A 145 -7.76 -11.25 -14.02
CA SER A 145 -8.25 -12.58 -14.34
C SER A 145 -8.57 -13.40 -13.10
N ILE A 146 -7.71 -13.36 -12.08
CA ILE A 146 -7.84 -14.15 -10.85
C ILE A 146 -8.87 -13.54 -9.90
N LEU A 147 -8.73 -12.24 -9.60
CA LEU A 147 -9.49 -11.56 -8.53
C LEU A 147 -10.72 -10.82 -9.06
N GLY A 148 -10.70 -10.39 -10.32
CA GLY A 148 -11.72 -9.54 -10.93
C GLY A 148 -13.03 -10.26 -11.28
N GLY A 149 -13.95 -9.51 -11.89
CA GLY A 149 -15.25 -10.03 -12.34
C GLY A 149 -16.15 -10.55 -11.21
N GLY A 150 -15.93 -10.11 -9.97
CA GLY A 150 -16.65 -10.59 -8.79
C GLY A 150 -16.21 -11.98 -8.29
N LYS A 151 -15.12 -12.54 -8.83
CA LYS A 151 -14.59 -13.85 -8.39
C LYS A 151 -14.08 -13.79 -6.95
N PHE A 152 -13.40 -12.71 -6.57
CA PHE A 152 -12.91 -12.52 -5.21
C PHE A 152 -13.99 -11.88 -4.33
N ALA A 153 -14.69 -12.72 -3.57
CA ALA A 153 -15.84 -12.33 -2.76
C ALA A 153 -15.59 -11.14 -1.78
N PRO A 154 -14.41 -10.97 -1.15
CA PRO A 154 -14.15 -9.82 -0.30
C PRO A 154 -14.18 -8.47 -1.01
N GLY A 155 -13.89 -8.46 -2.32
CA GLY A 155 -13.83 -7.25 -3.14
C GLY A 155 -12.45 -7.03 -3.75
N TYR A 156 -12.44 -6.73 -5.04
CA TYR A 156 -11.23 -6.39 -5.79
C TYR A 156 -11.53 -5.20 -6.70
N LYS A 157 -10.62 -4.24 -6.70
CA LYS A 157 -10.61 -3.13 -7.64
C LYS A 157 -9.20 -2.86 -8.12
N ARG A 158 -9.05 -2.60 -9.41
CA ARG A 158 -7.81 -2.09 -9.98
C ARG A 158 -8.07 -0.78 -10.69
N GLU A 159 -7.34 0.25 -10.29
CA GLU A 159 -7.25 1.51 -11.02
C GLU A 159 -6.00 1.46 -11.90
N TYR A 160 -6.16 1.87 -13.15
CA TYR A 160 -5.08 1.91 -14.13
C TYR A 160 -4.83 3.34 -14.59
N PHE A 161 -3.61 3.82 -14.37
CA PHE A 161 -3.20 5.18 -14.72
C PHE A 161 -2.30 5.19 -15.95
N GLU A 162 -2.89 5.58 -17.08
CA GLU A 162 -2.21 5.60 -18.37
C GLU A 162 -1.09 6.65 -18.41
N GLY A 163 0.05 6.31 -19.01
CA GLY A 163 1.20 7.20 -19.17
C GLY A 163 2.02 7.39 -17.89
N CYS A 164 1.65 6.74 -16.80
CA CYS A 164 2.40 6.71 -15.55
C CYS A 164 3.47 5.61 -15.57
N THR A 165 4.52 5.81 -14.77
CA THR A 165 5.62 4.87 -14.55
C THR A 165 5.64 4.37 -13.10
N HIS A 166 6.40 3.31 -12.81
CA HIS A 166 6.59 2.84 -11.44
C HIS A 166 6.99 3.98 -10.49
N GLY A 167 6.31 4.08 -9.34
CA GLY A 167 6.50 5.18 -8.38
C GLY A 167 5.64 6.42 -8.60
N PHE A 168 4.75 6.44 -9.60
CA PHE A 168 3.91 7.62 -9.92
C PHE A 168 3.13 8.17 -8.72
N ALA A 169 2.67 7.31 -7.81
CA ALA A 169 1.88 7.72 -6.65
C ALA A 169 2.69 8.53 -5.61
N VAL A 170 4.02 8.44 -5.65
CA VAL A 170 4.93 9.16 -4.74
C VAL A 170 5.74 10.21 -5.49
N ARG A 171 6.44 9.83 -6.56
CA ARG A 171 7.43 10.65 -7.28
C ARG A 171 6.93 11.21 -8.62
N GLY A 172 5.64 11.11 -8.90
CA GLY A 172 5.08 11.57 -10.16
C GLY A 172 5.35 13.06 -10.45
N ASP A 173 5.88 13.36 -11.63
CA ASP A 173 6.06 14.71 -12.16
C ASP A 173 4.71 15.41 -12.35
N LEU A 174 4.46 16.44 -11.54
CA LEU A 174 3.21 17.19 -11.54
C LEU A 174 3.04 18.12 -12.74
N SER A 175 4.11 18.38 -13.51
CA SER A 175 4.05 19.16 -14.75
C SER A 175 3.45 18.35 -15.90
N ASN A 176 3.55 17.01 -15.85
CA ASN A 176 2.90 16.13 -16.79
C ASN A 176 1.44 15.87 -16.37
N PRO A 177 0.43 16.27 -17.18
CA PRO A 177 -0.98 16.13 -16.80
C PRO A 177 -1.43 14.70 -16.52
N LYS A 178 -0.91 13.71 -17.27
CA LYS A 178 -1.26 12.29 -17.05
C LYS A 178 -0.71 11.78 -15.73
N VAL A 179 0.54 12.12 -15.42
CA VAL A 179 1.20 11.69 -14.17
C VAL A 179 0.59 12.38 -12.96
N LYS A 180 0.26 13.68 -13.07
CA LYS A 180 -0.51 14.39 -12.05
C LYS A 180 -1.86 13.73 -11.80
N ALA A 181 -2.63 13.42 -12.85
CA ALA A 181 -3.90 12.73 -12.73
C ALA A 181 -3.73 11.34 -12.11
N GLY A 182 -2.65 10.63 -12.44
CA GLY A 182 -2.30 9.36 -11.82
C GLY A 182 -2.08 9.48 -10.31
N LYS A 183 -1.19 10.39 -9.90
CA LYS A 183 -0.84 10.59 -8.48
C LYS A 183 -2.04 11.04 -7.64
N GLU A 184 -2.82 12.00 -8.12
CA GLU A 184 -4.04 12.44 -7.44
C GLU A 184 -5.13 11.36 -7.47
N GLY A 185 -5.23 10.62 -8.59
CA GLY A 185 -6.19 9.53 -8.77
C GLY A 185 -5.96 8.38 -7.83
N SER A 186 -4.70 7.91 -7.69
CA SER A 186 -4.34 6.85 -6.74
C SER A 186 -4.58 7.25 -5.30
N PHE A 187 -4.36 8.53 -4.96
CA PHE A 187 -4.71 9.04 -3.63
C PHE A 187 -6.23 9.01 -3.41
N LYS A 188 -7.02 9.54 -4.35
CA LYS A 188 -8.48 9.58 -4.27
C LYS A 188 -9.08 8.17 -4.17
N SER A 189 -8.61 7.22 -4.98
CA SER A 189 -9.07 5.83 -4.95
C SER A 189 -8.74 5.17 -3.61
N SER A 190 -7.53 5.41 -3.06
CA SER A 190 -7.11 4.89 -1.77
C SER A 190 -8.00 5.40 -0.63
N VAL A 191 -8.29 6.70 -0.60
CA VAL A 191 -9.19 7.29 0.42
C VAL A 191 -10.61 6.74 0.27
N ALA A 192 -11.12 6.65 -0.95
CA ALA A 192 -12.45 6.09 -1.22
C ALA A 192 -12.54 4.62 -0.72
N TRP A 193 -11.50 3.83 -0.96
CA TRP A 193 -11.42 2.43 -0.51
C TRP A 193 -11.44 2.33 1.02
N LEU A 194 -10.65 3.16 1.72
CA LEU A 194 -10.69 3.23 3.18
C LEU A 194 -12.09 3.57 3.69
N TYR A 195 -12.78 4.50 3.05
CA TYR A 195 -14.13 4.90 3.45
C TYR A 195 -15.16 3.80 3.22
N GLU A 196 -15.10 3.14 2.05
CA GLU A 196 -15.95 2.00 1.70
C GLU A 196 -15.88 0.89 2.74
N TYR A 197 -14.67 0.60 3.26
CA TYR A 197 -14.45 -0.44 4.26
C TYR A 197 -14.42 0.07 5.71
N GLY A 198 -15.00 1.25 5.97
CA GLY A 198 -15.31 1.74 7.31
C GLY A 198 -14.10 2.23 8.10
N PHE A 199 -13.13 2.86 7.44
CA PHE A 199 -12.05 3.66 8.03
C PHE A 199 -12.31 5.18 7.90
N GLY A 200 -13.43 5.56 7.30
CA GLY A 200 -13.94 6.93 7.20
C GLY A 200 -15.11 7.22 8.14
N THR A 201 -15.45 8.49 8.30
CA THR A 201 -16.81 8.88 8.72
C THR A 201 -17.72 8.75 7.51
N ALA A 202 -18.95 8.26 7.69
CA ALA A 202 -19.95 8.23 6.62
C ALA A 202 -19.98 9.60 5.93
N ILE A 203 -19.71 9.63 4.63
CA ILE A 203 -20.02 10.82 3.85
C ILE A 203 -21.54 10.88 3.85
N GLU A 204 -22.12 11.83 4.59
CA GLU A 204 -23.52 12.18 4.41
C GLU A 204 -23.71 12.42 2.91
N LYS A 205 -24.45 11.53 2.26
CA LYS A 205 -24.91 11.78 0.90
C LYS A 205 -25.76 13.05 1.02
N LYS A 206 -25.22 14.18 0.57
CA LYS A 206 -26.07 15.32 0.26
C LYS A 206 -26.87 14.90 -0.96
N ASP A 207 -28.14 14.60 -0.71
CA ASP A 207 -29.19 14.52 -1.73
C ASP A 207 -29.28 15.83 -2.52
#